data_AF-A0A6A5AGX1-F1
#
_entry.id   AF-A0A6A5AGX1-F1
#
_cell.length_a   1.000
_cell.length_b   1.000
_cell.length_c   1.000
_cell.angle_alpha   90.00
_cell.angle_beta   90.00
_cell.angle_gamma   90.00
#
_symmetry.space_group_name_H-M   'P 1'
#
loop_
_entity.id
_entity.type
_entity.pdbx_description
1 polymer ?
#
loop_
_entity_poly.entity_id
_entity_poly.type
_entity_poly.pdbx_seq_one_letter_code
_entity_poly.pdbx_strand_id
1 'polypeptide(L)'
;MMLESADKKLKKREYMRNIMRFYREEKRDELDALKAQVAALQSEYKSRLRASKRDLLLPWRQVAIALRDDLRDIQNERASLRAKAAALASLIRTSKGWVSTNLVRRRFCHTSMHAITPTWRNVTLERDEQARELGKAWITKQMYHNTDRMFG
;
A
#
# COMPACT_ATOMS: atom_id res chain seq x y z
N MET A 1 51.01 45.89 -71.90
CA MET A 1 51.13 45.83 -70.42
C MET A 1 49.84 46.20 -69.66
N MET A 2 49.13 47.28 -69.99
CA MET A 2 47.87 47.67 -69.30
C MET A 2 46.67 46.70 -69.52
N LEU A 3 46.51 46.16 -70.74
CA LEU A 3 45.42 45.23 -71.09
C LEU A 3 45.52 43.88 -70.36
N GLU A 4 46.71 43.32 -70.21
CA GLU A 4 46.95 42.08 -69.44
C GLU A 4 46.63 42.24 -67.93
N SER A 5 46.89 43.42 -67.37
CA SER A 5 46.56 43.75 -65.99
C SER A 5 45.04 43.80 -65.76
N ALA A 6 44.30 44.37 -66.71
CA ALA A 6 42.84 44.40 -66.69
C ALA A 6 42.23 42.99 -66.82
N ASP A 7 42.74 42.15 -67.72
CA ASP A 7 42.24 40.79 -67.93
C ASP A 7 42.48 39.88 -66.70
N LYS A 8 43.64 39.99 -66.05
CA LYS A 8 43.94 39.32 -64.77
C LYS A 8 43.00 39.76 -63.64
N LYS A 9 42.64 41.05 -63.57
CA LYS A 9 41.68 41.57 -62.58
C LYS A 9 40.27 41.03 -62.84
N LEU A 10 39.88 40.88 -64.09
CA LEU A 10 38.57 40.35 -64.48
C LEU A 10 38.42 38.88 -64.08
N LYS A 11 39.42 38.04 -64.42
CA LYS A 11 39.49 36.63 -64.02
C LYS A 11 39.46 36.45 -62.49
N LYS A 12 40.18 37.30 -61.74
CA LYS A 12 40.15 37.27 -60.28
C LYS A 12 38.77 37.60 -59.71
N ARG A 13 38.04 38.55 -60.31
CA ARG A 13 36.66 38.91 -59.89
C ARG A 13 35.69 37.77 -60.16
N GLU A 14 35.79 37.11 -61.31
CA GLU A 14 34.95 35.94 -61.64
C GLU A 14 35.23 34.77 -60.71
N TYR A 15 36.50 34.48 -60.45
CA TYR A 15 36.89 33.45 -59.48
C TYR A 15 36.33 33.73 -58.08
N MET A 16 36.51 34.95 -57.57
CA MET A 16 35.97 35.35 -56.26
C MET A 16 34.43 35.30 -56.22
N ARG A 17 33.76 35.64 -57.32
CA ARG A 17 32.31 35.55 -57.43
C ARG A 17 31.82 34.10 -57.37
N ASN A 18 32.50 33.19 -58.06
CA ASN A 18 32.16 31.76 -58.06
C ASN A 18 32.43 31.13 -56.69
N ILE A 19 33.55 31.46 -56.05
CA ILE A 19 33.88 31.04 -54.68
C ILE A 19 32.81 31.52 -53.69
N MET A 20 32.41 32.80 -53.76
CA MET A 20 31.35 33.33 -52.90
C MET A 20 29.99 32.69 -53.17
N ARG A 21 29.69 32.29 -54.41
CA ARG A 21 28.46 31.56 -54.72
C ARG A 21 28.48 30.17 -54.10
N PHE A 22 29.59 29.46 -54.24
CA PHE A 22 29.78 28.13 -53.65
C PHE A 22 29.59 28.14 -52.13
N TYR A 23 30.22 29.07 -51.41
CA TYR A 23 30.03 29.20 -49.96
C TYR A 23 28.59 29.52 -49.55
N ARG A 24 27.85 30.29 -50.35
CA ARG A 24 26.44 30.58 -50.09
C ARG A 24 25.55 29.36 -50.31
N GLU A 25 25.85 28.58 -51.34
CA GLU A 25 25.17 27.31 -51.62
C GLU A 25 25.44 26.30 -50.50
N GLU A 26 26.70 26.10 -50.11
CA GLU A 26 27.09 25.22 -49.00
C GLU A 26 26.38 25.59 -47.69
N LYS A 27 26.34 26.89 -47.35
CA LYS A 27 25.61 27.38 -46.17
C LYS A 27 24.11 27.14 -46.24
N ARG A 28 23.51 27.25 -47.42
CA ARG A 28 22.08 27.01 -47.62
C ARG A 28 21.77 25.53 -47.47
N ASP A 29 22.57 24.68 -48.09
CA ASP A 29 22.41 23.23 -48.06
C ASP A 29 22.59 22.69 -46.62
N GLU A 30 23.56 23.25 -45.87
CA GLU A 30 23.74 22.97 -44.43
C GLU A 30 22.49 23.35 -43.61
N LEU A 31 21.94 24.55 -43.84
CA LEU A 31 20.72 25.00 -43.16
C LEU A 31 19.51 24.12 -43.50
N ASP A 32 19.36 23.72 -44.75
CA ASP A 32 18.24 22.89 -45.17
C ASP A 32 18.36 21.44 -44.63
N ALA A 33 19.59 20.91 -44.56
CA ALA A 33 19.86 19.65 -43.87
C ALA A 33 19.51 19.72 -42.37
N LEU A 34 19.90 20.79 -41.67
CA LEU A 34 19.54 21.00 -40.26
C LEU A 34 18.03 21.08 -40.06
N LYS A 35 17.32 21.83 -40.93
CA LYS A 35 15.86 21.92 -40.86
C LYS A 35 15.19 20.56 -41.08
N ALA A 36 15.67 19.78 -42.04
CA ALA A 36 15.18 18.43 -42.29
C ALA A 36 15.40 17.52 -41.08
N GLN A 37 16.57 17.61 -40.44
CA GLN A 37 16.88 16.85 -39.23
C GLN A 37 15.97 17.25 -38.06
N VAL A 38 15.74 18.55 -37.85
CA VAL A 38 14.80 19.03 -36.83
C VAL A 38 13.39 18.51 -37.10
N ALA A 39 12.92 18.56 -38.34
CA ALA A 39 11.60 18.04 -38.71
C ALA A 39 11.47 16.54 -38.46
N ALA A 40 12.50 15.76 -38.81
CA ALA A 40 12.55 14.32 -38.56
C ALA A 40 12.52 14.00 -37.05
N LEU A 41 13.35 14.67 -36.26
CA LEU A 41 13.40 14.50 -34.81
C LEU A 41 12.09 14.91 -34.13
N GLN A 42 11.44 15.98 -34.59
CA GLN A 42 10.13 16.38 -34.09
C GLN A 42 9.05 15.34 -34.41
N SER A 43 9.12 14.73 -35.61
CA SER A 43 8.21 13.65 -36.00
C SER A 43 8.42 12.41 -35.13
N GLU A 44 9.67 11.99 -34.93
CA GLU A 44 10.02 10.89 -34.03
C GLU A 44 9.61 11.15 -32.59
N TYR A 45 9.83 12.36 -32.07
CA TYR A 45 9.41 12.72 -30.72
C TYR A 45 7.89 12.60 -30.57
N LYS A 46 7.13 13.11 -31.54
CA LYS A 46 5.67 13.02 -31.55
C LYS A 46 5.19 11.56 -31.67
N SER A 47 5.84 10.74 -32.49
CA SER A 47 5.48 9.33 -32.66
C SER A 47 5.79 8.55 -31.37
N ARG A 48 6.97 8.73 -30.76
CA ARG A 48 7.33 8.13 -29.48
C ARG A 48 6.47 8.59 -28.33
N LEU A 49 6.06 9.87 -28.28
CA LEU A 49 5.15 10.36 -27.24
C LEU A 49 3.74 9.74 -27.40
N ARG A 50 3.27 9.55 -28.64
CA ARG A 50 2.00 8.87 -28.93
C ARG A 50 2.08 7.37 -28.64
N ALA A 51 3.19 6.72 -28.98
CA ALA A 51 3.46 5.31 -28.69
C ALA A 51 3.62 5.09 -27.18
N SER A 52 4.40 5.91 -26.48
CA SER A 52 4.55 5.86 -25.01
C SER A 52 3.24 6.07 -24.25
N LYS A 53 2.27 6.80 -24.81
CA LYS A 53 0.92 6.90 -24.24
C LYS A 53 0.06 5.65 -24.51
N ARG A 54 0.40 4.83 -25.49
CA ARG A 54 -0.36 3.65 -25.94
C ARG A 54 0.30 2.33 -25.51
N ASP A 55 1.60 2.33 -25.24
CA ASP A 55 2.39 1.13 -24.98
C ASP A 55 2.59 0.90 -23.47
N LEU A 56 1.75 0.01 -22.95
CA LEU A 56 2.14 -1.13 -22.09
C LEU A 56 2.57 -0.89 -20.64
N LEU A 57 2.68 0.34 -20.15
CA LEU A 57 3.01 0.59 -18.73
C LEU A 57 1.94 1.46 -18.08
N LEU A 58 1.25 0.90 -17.08
CA LEU A 58 0.45 1.67 -16.12
C LEU A 58 1.32 2.86 -15.67
N PRO A 59 0.82 4.10 -15.71
CA PRO A 59 1.60 5.24 -15.27
C PRO A 59 2.14 4.95 -13.87
N TRP A 60 3.44 5.03 -13.67
CA TRP A 60 4.07 4.74 -12.36
C TRP A 60 3.42 5.53 -11.22
N ARG A 61 2.85 6.70 -11.52
CA ARG A 61 2.01 7.47 -10.60
C ARG A 61 0.79 6.68 -10.11
N GLN A 62 0.06 6.00 -11.00
CA GLN A 62 -1.09 5.18 -10.64
C GLN A 62 -0.66 3.93 -9.86
N VAL A 63 0.45 3.29 -10.26
CA VAL A 63 1.01 2.14 -9.52
C VAL A 63 1.40 2.56 -8.10
N ALA A 64 2.07 3.70 -7.94
CA ALA A 64 2.45 4.22 -6.63
C ALA A 64 1.24 4.60 -5.75
N ILE A 65 0.17 5.12 -6.35
CA ILE A 65 -1.09 5.40 -5.65
C ILE A 65 -1.72 4.10 -5.16
N ALA A 66 -1.88 3.11 -6.04
CA ALA A 66 -2.44 1.81 -5.68
C ALA A 66 -1.66 1.13 -4.55
N LEU A 67 -0.32 1.09 -4.65
CA LEU A 67 0.53 0.52 -3.60
C LEU A 67 0.41 1.25 -2.26
N ARG A 68 0.27 2.57 -2.28
CA ARG A 68 0.08 3.36 -1.05
C ARG A 68 -1.27 3.07 -0.41
N ASP A 69 -2.31 2.97 -1.23
CA ASP A 69 -3.68 2.73 -0.76
C ASP A 69 -3.77 1.29 -0.20
N ASP A 70 -3.21 0.29 -0.88
CA ASP A 70 -3.07 -1.09 -0.37
C ASP A 70 -2.31 -1.16 0.96
N LEU A 71 -1.20 -0.41 1.07
CA LEU A 71 -0.40 -0.36 2.29
C LEU A 71 -1.21 0.22 3.46
N ARG A 72 -2.05 1.22 3.20
CA ARG A 72 -2.95 1.80 4.20
C ARG A 72 -3.99 0.78 4.67
N ASP A 73 -4.56 0.02 3.73
CA ASP A 73 -5.56 -1.00 4.06
C ASP A 73 -4.96 -2.13 4.90
N ILE A 74 -3.78 -2.62 4.52
CA ILE A 74 -3.05 -3.64 5.30
C ILE A 74 -2.71 -3.12 6.71
N GLN A 75 -2.32 -1.85 6.84
CA GLN A 75 -2.04 -1.26 8.16
C GLN A 75 -3.29 -1.18 9.03
N ASN A 76 -4.42 -0.77 8.46
CA ASN A 76 -5.70 -0.71 9.16
C ASN A 76 -6.18 -2.11 9.60
N GLU A 77 -6.09 -3.10 8.70
CA GLU A 77 -6.44 -4.48 9.00
C GLU A 77 -5.54 -5.03 10.12
N ARG A 78 -4.23 -4.81 10.03
CA ARG A 78 -3.27 -5.22 11.06
C ARG A 78 -3.61 -4.60 12.42
N ALA A 79 -3.97 -3.32 12.45
CA ALA A 79 -4.38 -2.64 13.68
C ALA A 79 -5.66 -3.25 14.27
N SER A 80 -6.67 -3.51 13.43
CA SER A 80 -7.93 -4.16 13.82
C SER A 80 -7.70 -5.57 14.37
N LEU A 81 -6.90 -6.39 13.69
CA LEU A 81 -6.58 -7.74 14.14
C LEU A 81 -5.81 -7.75 15.46
N ARG A 82 -4.86 -6.82 15.65
CA ARG A 82 -4.15 -6.66 16.92
C ARG A 82 -5.09 -6.26 18.05
N ALA A 83 -6.02 -5.35 17.79
CA ALA A 83 -7.03 -4.95 18.79
C ALA A 83 -7.92 -6.14 19.18
N LYS A 84 -8.38 -6.92 18.20
CA LYS A 84 -9.17 -8.15 18.44
C LYS A 84 -8.38 -9.18 19.25
N ALA A 85 -7.12 -9.43 18.89
CA ALA A 85 -6.25 -10.36 19.60
C ALA A 85 -6.02 -9.91 21.06
N ALA A 86 -5.78 -8.61 21.29
CA ALA A 86 -5.62 -8.06 22.62
C ALA A 86 -6.91 -8.19 23.47
N ALA A 87 -8.07 -7.91 22.87
CA ALA A 87 -9.37 -8.09 23.54
C ALA A 87 -9.61 -9.54 23.94
N LEU A 88 -9.37 -10.50 23.03
CA LEU A 88 -9.48 -11.93 23.32
C LEU A 88 -8.49 -12.39 24.39
N ALA A 89 -7.24 -11.92 24.34
CA ALA A 89 -6.25 -12.23 25.36
C ALA A 89 -6.67 -11.70 26.75
N SER A 90 -7.24 -10.48 26.79
CA SER A 90 -7.81 -9.94 28.02
C SER A 90 -8.95 -10.81 28.53
N LEU A 91 -9.92 -11.16 27.68
CA LEU A 91 -11.06 -12.02 28.03
C LEU A 91 -10.61 -13.40 28.55
N ILE A 92 -9.62 -14.03 27.91
CA ILE A 92 -9.06 -15.31 28.37
C ILE A 92 -8.42 -15.15 29.75
N ARG A 93 -7.70 -14.05 30.00
CA ARG A 93 -7.08 -13.81 31.30
C ARG A 93 -8.14 -13.60 32.39
N THR A 94 -9.16 -12.78 32.15
CA THR A 94 -10.23 -12.51 33.11
C THR A 94 -11.01 -13.79 33.41
N SER A 95 -11.44 -14.51 32.37
CA SER A 95 -12.16 -15.79 32.51
C SER A 95 -11.32 -16.87 33.21
N LYS A 96 -10.02 -17.00 32.93
CA LYS A 96 -9.13 -17.91 33.67
C LYS A 96 -9.01 -17.54 35.15
N GLY A 97 -8.90 -16.24 35.45
CA GLY A 97 -8.89 -15.74 36.82
C GLY A 97 -10.18 -16.10 37.55
N TRP A 98 -11.32 -15.79 36.95
CA TRP A 98 -12.64 -16.12 37.45
C TRP A 98 -12.84 -17.61 37.71
N VAL A 99 -12.50 -18.46 36.72
CA VAL A 99 -12.61 -19.91 36.85
C VAL A 99 -11.74 -20.41 37.99
N SER A 100 -10.50 -19.93 38.09
CA SER A 100 -9.57 -20.32 39.16
C SER A 100 -10.12 -19.93 40.54
N THR A 101 -10.62 -18.71 40.72
CA THR A 101 -11.22 -18.27 41.99
C THR A 101 -12.44 -19.10 42.37
N ASN A 102 -13.33 -19.39 41.41
CA ASN A 102 -14.55 -20.17 41.68
C ASN A 102 -14.27 -21.66 41.91
N LEU A 103 -13.34 -22.27 41.17
CA LEU A 103 -12.94 -23.68 41.36
C LEU A 103 -12.16 -23.89 42.65
N VAL A 104 -11.26 -22.98 43.01
CA VAL A 104 -10.52 -23.02 44.28
C VAL A 104 -11.49 -22.93 45.46
N ARG A 105 -12.45 -22.00 45.41
CA ARG A 105 -13.52 -21.90 46.43
C ARG A 105 -14.33 -23.20 46.56
N ARG A 106 -14.54 -23.92 45.45
CA ARG A 106 -15.22 -25.23 45.45
C ARG A 106 -14.36 -26.34 46.05
N ARG A 107 -13.04 -26.35 45.79
CA ARG A 107 -12.10 -27.38 46.27
C ARG A 107 -11.83 -27.27 47.78
N PHE A 108 -11.78 -26.06 48.32
CA PHE A 108 -11.67 -25.84 49.78
C PHE A 108 -12.97 -26.08 50.54
N CYS A 109 -14.11 -26.15 49.85
CA CYS A 109 -15.42 -26.37 50.46
C CYS A 109 -15.73 -27.85 50.76
N HIS A 110 -15.02 -28.80 50.15
CA HIS A 110 -15.27 -30.23 50.40
C HIS A 110 -14.74 -30.73 51.75
N THR A 111 -13.93 -29.94 52.45
CA THR A 111 -13.35 -30.34 53.75
C THR A 111 -14.12 -29.79 54.96
N SER A 112 -15.08 -28.90 54.74
CA SER A 112 -15.86 -28.27 55.82
C SER A 112 -17.35 -28.52 55.61
N MET A 113 -17.86 -29.49 56.37
CA MET A 113 -19.28 -29.78 56.52
C MET A 113 -19.92 -28.67 57.37
N HIS A 114 -20.01 -27.45 56.84
CA HIS A 114 -20.73 -26.34 57.46
C HIS A 114 -21.86 -25.87 56.54
N ALA A 115 -22.99 -25.50 57.15
CA ALA A 115 -24.24 -25.04 56.53
C ALA A 115 -24.11 -23.78 55.62
N ILE A 116 -22.90 -23.23 55.48
CA ILE A 116 -22.55 -22.11 54.60
C ILE A 116 -21.67 -22.66 53.46
N THR A 117 -22.09 -23.75 52.84
CA THR A 117 -21.42 -24.32 51.67
C THR A 117 -21.64 -23.36 50.50
N PRO A 118 -20.62 -22.70 49.89
CA PRO A 118 -20.79 -22.04 48.61
C PRO A 118 -21.15 -23.06 47.54
N THR A 119 -22.46 -23.33 47.41
CA THR A 119 -23.00 -24.00 46.24
C THR A 119 -22.70 -23.16 45.01
N TRP A 120 -22.80 -23.76 43.82
CA TRP A 120 -22.70 -23.06 42.53
C TRP A 120 -23.60 -21.82 42.41
N ARG A 121 -24.55 -21.64 43.36
CA ARG A 121 -25.41 -20.46 43.53
C ARG A 121 -24.64 -19.18 43.92
N ASN A 122 -23.45 -19.30 44.51
CA ASN A 122 -22.66 -18.16 45.01
C ASN A 122 -21.53 -17.74 44.05
N VAL A 123 -21.80 -17.78 42.74
CA VAL A 123 -20.85 -17.40 41.69
C VAL A 123 -21.08 -15.94 41.32
N THR A 124 -20.09 -15.08 41.59
CA THR A 124 -20.13 -13.66 41.23
C THR A 124 -19.82 -13.48 39.75
N LEU A 125 -20.70 -12.86 38.98
CA LEU A 125 -20.44 -12.55 37.57
C LEU A 125 -19.42 -11.41 37.43
N GLU A 126 -18.55 -11.50 36.41
CA GLU A 126 -17.57 -10.47 36.13
C GLU A 126 -18.22 -9.18 35.58
N ARG A 127 -17.53 -8.05 35.78
CA ARG A 127 -18.00 -6.72 35.33
C ARG A 127 -17.93 -6.55 33.81
N ASP A 128 -17.06 -7.28 33.13
CA ASP A 128 -16.92 -7.26 31.68
C ASP A 128 -18.09 -7.98 31.00
N GLU A 129 -18.73 -7.33 30.02
CA GLU A 129 -19.96 -7.79 29.37
C GLU A 129 -19.78 -9.16 28.71
N GLN A 130 -18.66 -9.36 28.00
CA GLN A 130 -18.40 -10.60 27.29
C GLN A 130 -18.07 -11.75 28.24
N ALA A 131 -17.31 -11.47 29.30
CA ALA A 131 -17.02 -12.45 30.35
C ALA A 131 -18.29 -12.83 31.11
N ARG A 132 -19.20 -11.87 31.31
CA ARG A 132 -20.49 -12.08 31.96
C ARG A 132 -21.42 -12.98 31.16
N GLU A 133 -21.53 -12.78 29.85
CA GLU A 133 -22.30 -13.68 28.97
C GLU A 133 -21.76 -15.11 29.00
N LEU A 134 -20.44 -15.28 28.97
CA LEU A 134 -19.81 -16.59 29.09
C LEU A 134 -20.06 -17.21 30.48
N GLY A 135 -19.99 -16.42 31.54
CA GLY A 135 -20.31 -16.83 32.90
C GLY A 135 -21.76 -17.30 33.04
N LYS A 136 -22.73 -16.56 32.48
CA LYS A 136 -24.15 -16.97 32.43
C LYS A 136 -24.31 -18.30 31.70
N ALA A 137 -23.74 -18.45 30.51
CA ALA A 137 -23.81 -19.70 29.75
C ALA A 137 -23.22 -20.89 30.51
N TRP A 138 -22.13 -20.67 31.24
CA TRP A 138 -21.52 -21.69 32.09
C TRP A 138 -22.41 -22.08 33.28
N ILE A 139 -23.01 -21.10 33.98
CA ILE A 139 -23.95 -21.37 35.09
C ILE A 139 -25.16 -22.15 34.57
N THR A 140 -25.74 -21.77 33.44
CA THR A 140 -26.88 -22.48 32.83
C THR A 140 -26.54 -23.92 32.49
N LYS A 141 -25.36 -24.18 31.90
CA LYS A 141 -24.89 -25.55 31.66
C LYS A 141 -24.70 -26.34 32.95
N GLN A 142 -24.14 -25.71 33.98
CA GLN A 142 -24.01 -26.36 35.29
C GLN A 142 -25.38 -26.67 35.91
N MET A 143 -26.37 -25.79 35.79
CA MET A 143 -27.74 -26.08 36.23
C MET A 143 -28.32 -27.28 35.49
N TYR A 144 -28.22 -27.30 34.16
CA TYR A 144 -28.75 -28.37 33.32
C TYR A 144 -28.10 -29.75 33.56
N HIS A 145 -26.82 -29.79 33.92
CA HIS A 145 -26.13 -31.06 34.19
C HIS A 145 -26.23 -31.52 35.65
N ASN A 146 -26.60 -30.63 36.58
CA ASN A 146 -26.77 -30.96 37.99
C ASN A 146 -28.26 -31.06 38.41
N THR A 147 -29.21 -30.92 37.49
CA THR A 147 -30.66 -30.99 37.75
C THR A 147 -31.07 -32.32 38.40
N ASP A 148 -30.58 -33.45 37.91
CA ASP A 148 -30.90 -34.78 38.48
C ASP A 148 -30.42 -34.96 39.92
N ARG A 149 -29.35 -34.26 40.33
CA ARG A 149 -28.83 -34.28 41.71
C ARG A 149 -29.47 -33.24 42.63
N MET A 150 -30.20 -32.27 42.07
CA MET A 150 -30.78 -31.15 42.81
C MET A 150 -32.28 -31.30 43.04
N PHE A 151 -32.97 -32.08 42.18
CA PHE A 151 -34.41 -32.28 42.21
C PHE A 151 -34.84 -33.77 42.21
N GLY A 152 -33.88 -34.68 42.34
CA GLY A 152 -34.12 -36.13 42.54
C GLY A 152 -34.05 -36.53 44.00
#